data_AF-A0A1E1V049-F1
#
_entry.id   AF-A0A1E1V049-F1
#
_cell.length_a   1.000
_cell.length_b   1.000
_cell.length_c   1.000
_cell.angle_alpha   90.00
_cell.angle_beta   90.00
_cell.angle_gamma   90.00
#
_symmetry.space_group_name_H-M   'P 1'
#
loop_
_entity.id
_entity.type
_entity.pdbx_description
1 polymer ?
#
loop_
_entity_poly.entity_id
_entity_poly.type
_entity_poly.pdbx_seq_one_letter_code
_entity_poly.pdbx_strand_id
1 'polypeptide(L)'
;MECRFTPRRGPVQRYTGVVRSFGLDVGSFKRSSMGWRVFGPYARAPLGALAGTYVGASAGASAGTGGSVNMLIGGVEKDVTLQPLSLQTLRGFNVAVGVTGLELTLAPSSSSPPPRGRR
;
A
#
# COMPACT_ATOMS: atom_id res chain seq x y z
N MET A 1 -6.67 -6.57 4.24
CA MET A 1 -5.86 -7.10 3.11
C MET A 1 -4.45 -7.35 3.61
N GLU A 2 -3.78 -8.43 3.19
CA GLU A 2 -2.37 -8.65 3.53
C GLU A 2 -1.46 -8.03 2.46
N CYS A 3 -0.54 -7.18 2.89
CA CYS A 3 0.41 -6.46 2.05
C CYS A 3 1.84 -6.86 2.42
N ARG A 4 2.66 -7.16 1.42
CA ARG A 4 4.07 -7.50 1.61
C ARG A 4 4.95 -6.38 1.06
N PHE A 5 5.69 -5.73 1.95
CA PHE A 5 6.65 -4.70 1.59
C PHE A 5 8.06 -5.30 1.51
N THR A 6 8.67 -5.20 0.33
CA THR A 6 10.05 -5.63 0.09
C THR A 6 10.90 -4.39 -0.16
N PRO A 7 11.59 -3.85 0.86
CA PRO A 7 12.47 -2.70 0.66
C PRO A 7 13.68 -3.09 -0.19
N ARG A 8 14.30 -2.12 -0.87
CA ARG A 8 15.57 -2.34 -1.57
C ARG A 8 16.71 -2.72 -0.61
N ARG A 9 16.66 -2.22 0.62
CA ARG A 9 17.61 -2.49 1.69
C ARG A 9 16.87 -2.69 3.00
N GLY A 10 17.05 -3.85 3.64
CA GLY A 10 16.41 -4.21 4.90
C GLY A 10 15.55 -5.48 4.79
N PRO A 11 14.96 -5.93 5.91
CA PRO A 11 14.10 -7.11 5.93
C PRO A 11 12.75 -6.85 5.24
N VAL A 12 12.17 -7.91 4.69
CA VAL A 12 10.79 -7.90 4.21
C VAL A 12 9.84 -7.66 5.39
N GLN A 13 8.87 -6.79 5.19
CA GLN A 13 7.89 -6.43 6.21
C GLN A 13 6.48 -6.79 5.74
N ARG A 14 5.63 -7.19 6.68
CA ARG A 14 4.21 -7.47 6.43
C ARG A 14 3.35 -6.36 7.00
N TYR A 15 2.36 -5.96 6.25
CA TYR A 15 1.43 -4.91 6.61
C TYR A 15 0.01 -5.41 6.37
N THR A 16 -0.93 -4.90 7.17
CA THR A 16 -2.35 -5.03 6.89
C THR A 16 -2.81 -3.75 6.23
N GLY A 17 -3.31 -3.87 5.01
CA GLY A 17 -3.91 -2.77 4.25
C GLY A 17 -5.43 -2.74 4.40
N VAL A 18 -5.98 -1.54 4.56
CA VAL A 18 -7.43 -1.27 4.52
C VAL A 18 -7.69 -0.18 3.49
N VAL A 19 -8.47 -0.50 2.46
CA VAL A 19 -8.85 0.48 1.45
C VAL A 19 -10.01 1.30 2.01
N ARG A 20 -9.77 2.59 2.21
CA ARG A 20 -10.77 3.53 2.75
C ARG A 20 -11.66 4.13 1.66
N SER A 21 -11.11 4.32 0.46
CA SER A 21 -11.84 4.96 -0.63
C SER A 21 -11.36 4.44 -1.98
N PHE A 22 -12.32 4.30 -2.90
CA PHE A 22 -12.12 3.89 -4.28
C PHE A 22 -12.78 4.90 -5.21
N GLY A 23 -12.06 5.42 -6.19
CA GLY A 23 -12.56 6.35 -7.20
C GLY A 23 -13.11 5.67 -8.47
N LEU A 24 -13.08 4.34 -8.52
CA LEU A 24 -13.65 3.52 -9.61
C LEU A 24 -14.82 2.69 -9.05
N ASP A 25 -15.91 2.59 -9.82
CA ASP A 25 -17.13 1.86 -9.43
C ASP A 25 -16.80 0.41 -9.04
N VAL A 26 -17.02 0.06 -7.78
CA VAL A 26 -16.45 -1.10 -7.11
C VAL A 26 -17.21 -2.42 -7.39
N GLY A 27 -18.12 -2.42 -8.37
CA GLY A 27 -19.08 -3.51 -8.59
C GLY A 27 -18.49 -4.87 -9.01
N SER A 28 -17.23 -4.92 -9.49
CA SER A 28 -16.68 -6.12 -10.16
C SER A 28 -15.40 -6.73 -9.55
N PHE A 29 -14.87 -6.21 -8.45
CA PHE A 29 -13.53 -6.58 -7.96
C PHE A 29 -13.54 -7.73 -6.94
N LYS A 30 -13.90 -8.96 -7.35
CA LYS A 30 -13.90 -10.15 -6.47
C LYS A 30 -12.50 -10.75 -6.21
N ARG A 31 -11.52 -10.47 -7.06
CA ARG A 31 -10.12 -10.89 -6.92
C ARG A 31 -9.21 -9.91 -7.66
N SER A 32 -8.73 -8.90 -6.96
CA SER A 32 -7.84 -7.89 -7.53
C SER A 32 -6.57 -7.81 -6.70
N SER A 33 -5.43 -7.78 -7.40
CA SER A 33 -4.13 -7.55 -6.78
C SER A 33 -3.75 -6.08 -6.96
N MET A 34 -3.11 -5.50 -5.94
CA MET A 34 -2.68 -4.11 -5.96
C MET A 34 -1.17 -4.06 -5.71
N GLY A 35 -0.45 -3.64 -6.74
CA GLY A 35 0.98 -3.37 -6.65
C GLY A 35 1.23 -1.87 -6.54
N TRP A 36 2.02 -1.48 -5.55
CA TRP A 36 2.45 -0.09 -5.33
C TRP A 36 3.96 -0.02 -5.30
N ARG A 37 4.52 1.02 -5.93
CA ARG A 37 5.91 1.41 -5.78
C ARG A 37 5.99 2.44 -4.65
N VAL A 38 6.83 2.16 -3.67
CA VAL A 38 7.02 2.98 -2.48
C VAL A 38 8.20 3.92 -2.70
N PHE A 39 8.00 5.20 -2.45
CA PHE A 39 9.02 6.23 -2.37
C PHE A 39 8.96 6.87 -0.99
N GLY A 40 10.10 7.08 -0.36
CA GLY A 40 10.21 7.74 0.93
C GLY A 40 11.63 8.23 1.17
N PRO A 41 11.87 8.97 2.26
CA PRO A 41 13.13 9.66 2.54
C PRO A 41 14.22 8.70 3.06
N TYR A 42 13.83 7.47 3.39
CA TYR A 42 14.68 6.52 4.08
C TYR A 42 15.50 5.67 3.09
N ALA A 43 16.83 5.72 3.19
CA ALA A 43 17.71 4.81 2.46
C ALA A 43 17.55 3.32 2.88
N ARG A 44 17.17 3.11 4.15
CA ARG A 44 16.77 1.82 4.73
C ARG A 44 15.47 2.05 5.49
N ALA A 45 14.38 1.43 5.03
CA ALA A 45 13.07 1.59 5.65
C ALA A 45 13.05 0.90 7.03
N PRO A 46 12.79 1.62 8.15
CA PRO A 46 12.61 0.99 9.45
C PRO A 46 11.35 0.10 9.48
N LEU A 47 11.24 -0.72 10.52
CA LEU A 47 10.02 -1.48 10.78
C LEU A 47 8.87 -0.50 11.02
N GLY A 48 7.76 -0.70 10.30
CA GLY A 48 6.61 0.20 10.40
C GLY A 48 6.75 1.52 9.62
N ALA A 49 7.78 1.69 8.79
CA ALA A 49 7.97 2.91 7.99
C ALA A 49 6.77 3.27 7.11
N LEU A 50 6.01 2.26 6.68
CA LEU A 50 4.81 2.45 5.86
C LEU A 50 3.54 2.63 6.68
N ALA A 51 3.59 2.47 8.00
CA ALA A 51 2.39 2.55 8.82
C ALA A 51 1.81 3.98 8.76
N GLY A 52 0.51 4.09 8.57
CA GLY A 52 -0.21 5.35 8.48
C GLY A 52 -1.28 5.35 7.40
N THR A 53 -1.97 6.49 7.32
CA THR A 53 -3.03 6.73 6.35
C THR A 53 -2.45 7.42 5.12
N TYR A 54 -2.85 6.94 3.95
CA TYR A 54 -2.48 7.45 2.65
C TYR A 54 -3.73 7.95 1.94
N VAL A 55 -3.62 9.18 1.45
CA VAL A 55 -4.70 9.84 0.72
C VAL A 55 -4.22 10.15 -0.68
N GLY A 56 -5.09 9.94 -1.65
CA GLY A 56 -4.79 10.26 -3.04
C GLY A 56 -4.57 11.75 -3.19
N ALA A 57 -3.58 12.12 -4.00
CA ALA A 57 -3.36 13.51 -4.39
C ALA A 57 -4.63 14.15 -4.99
N SER A 58 -5.55 13.34 -5.53
CA SER A 58 -6.87 13.78 -6.03
C SER A 58 -7.89 14.12 -4.93
N ALA A 59 -7.72 13.62 -3.69
CA ALA A 59 -8.68 13.80 -2.59
C ALA A 59 -8.35 14.97 -1.66
N GLY A 60 -7.20 15.63 -1.83
CA GLY A 60 -6.81 16.84 -1.12
C GLY A 60 -5.99 17.73 -2.06
N ALA A 61 -6.68 18.60 -2.81
CA ALA A 61 -6.03 19.49 -3.75
C ALA A 61 -4.97 20.38 -3.08
N SER A 62 -3.72 20.36 -3.58
CA SER A 62 -2.69 21.41 -3.51
C SER A 62 -1.55 21.00 -4.46
N ALA A 63 -1.60 21.35 -5.76
CA ALA A 63 -1.08 22.61 -6.31
C ALA A 63 0.43 22.80 -6.07
N GLY A 64 1.25 22.17 -6.92
CA GLY A 64 2.68 22.42 -7.07
C GLY A 64 3.11 21.88 -8.42
N THR A 65 3.61 22.76 -9.29
CA THR A 65 4.15 22.53 -10.65
C THR A 65 4.28 21.07 -11.12
N GLY A 66 3.28 20.60 -11.85
CA GLY A 66 3.49 19.75 -13.03
C GLY A 66 3.56 18.24 -12.84
N GLY A 67 2.50 17.60 -12.32
CA GLY A 67 2.37 16.14 -12.46
C GLY A 67 1.02 15.60 -12.00
N SER A 68 0.09 15.40 -12.93
CA SER A 68 -1.13 14.63 -12.73
C SER A 68 -0.78 13.16 -12.60
N VAL A 69 -0.49 12.70 -11.39
CA VAL A 69 -0.20 11.28 -11.17
C VAL A 69 -1.07 10.76 -10.04
N ASN A 70 -1.84 9.72 -10.33
CA ASN A 70 -2.61 8.95 -9.36
C ASN A 70 -1.63 8.37 -8.33
N MET A 71 -1.24 9.14 -7.32
CA MET A 71 -0.34 8.72 -6.26
C MET A 71 -1.03 8.92 -4.91
N LEU A 72 -0.75 8.04 -3.97
CA LEU A 72 -1.18 8.22 -2.59
C LEU A 72 -0.01 8.78 -1.78
N ILE A 73 -0.25 9.80 -0.99
CA ILE A 73 0.76 10.43 -0.13
C ILE A 73 0.32 10.21 1.31
N GLY A 74 1.26 9.82 2.18
CA GLY A 74 0.94 9.46 3.56
C GLY A 74 2.11 8.92 4.35
N GLY A 75 1.80 8.05 5.30
CA GLY A 75 2.72 7.59 6.34
C GLY A 75 2.69 8.50 7.58
N VAL A 76 3.50 8.18 8.58
CA VAL A 76 3.51 8.90 9.87
C VAL A 76 3.75 10.40 9.71
N GLU A 77 4.71 10.78 8.87
CA GLU A 77 5.16 12.17 8.66
C GLU A 77 4.72 12.74 7.30
N LYS A 78 3.84 12.05 6.55
CA LYS A 78 3.46 12.37 5.15
C LYS A 78 4.61 12.42 4.13
N ASP A 79 5.75 11.80 4.44
CA ASP A 79 6.92 11.76 3.54
C ASP A 79 6.93 10.52 2.62
N VAL A 80 5.94 9.62 2.76
CA VAL A 80 5.88 8.40 1.95
C VAL A 80 4.87 8.57 0.82
N THR A 81 5.33 8.30 -0.40
CA THR A 81 4.50 8.32 -1.61
C THR A 81 4.36 6.91 -2.19
N LEU A 82 3.14 6.50 -2.48
CA LEU A 82 2.79 5.25 -3.13
C LEU A 82 2.34 5.53 -4.57
N GLN A 83 3.05 4.96 -5.54
CA GLN A 83 2.66 5.02 -6.95
C GLN A 83 2.08 3.67 -7.40
N PRO A 84 0.88 3.64 -7.99
CA PRO A 84 0.28 2.41 -8.47
C PRO A 84 1.11 1.88 -9.64
N LEU A 85 1.43 0.59 -9.59
CA LEU A 85 2.07 -0.08 -10.70
C LEU A 85 0.98 -0.37 -11.75
N SER A 86 0.87 0.49 -12.76
CA SER A 86 0.00 0.29 -13.93
C SER A 86 0.56 -0.82 -14.83
N LEU A 87 0.54 -2.06 -14.35
CA LEU A 87 0.93 -3.22 -15.13
C LEU A 87 -0.16 -4.26 -14.98
N GLN A 88 -0.71 -4.69 -16.11
CA GLN A 88 -1.51 -5.90 -16.20
C GLN A 88 -0.66 -7.03 -15.66
N THR A 89 -0.99 -7.51 -14.46
CA THR A 89 -0.25 -8.62 -13.86
C THR A 89 -0.87 -9.91 -14.36
N LEU A 90 -0.05 -10.97 -14.46
CA LEU A 90 -0.50 -12.33 -14.79
C LEU A 90 -1.61 -12.86 -13.83
N ARG A 91 -1.92 -12.15 -12.74
CA ARG A 91 -2.94 -12.49 -11.73
C ARG A 91 -4.18 -11.59 -11.75
N GLY A 92 -4.34 -10.75 -12.77
CA GLY A 92 -5.52 -9.90 -12.97
C GLY A 92 -5.21 -8.40 -13.07
N PHE A 93 -6.28 -7.63 -13.29
CA PHE A 93 -6.24 -6.17 -13.43
C PHE A 93 -5.68 -5.53 -12.16
N ASN A 94 -4.70 -4.64 -12.30
CA ASN A 94 -4.19 -3.87 -11.17
C ASN A 94 -5.18 -2.73 -10.89
N VAL A 95 -5.83 -2.81 -9.73
CA VAL A 95 -6.86 -1.85 -9.33
C VAL A 95 -6.32 -0.74 -8.42
N ALA A 96 -5.01 -0.72 -8.18
CA ALA A 96 -4.36 0.31 -7.37
C ALA A 96 -4.63 1.71 -7.93
N VAL A 97 -4.78 1.83 -9.24
CA VAL A 97 -5.13 3.08 -9.93
C VAL A 97 -6.45 3.69 -9.48
N GLY A 98 -7.37 2.87 -8.96
CA GLY A 98 -8.67 3.30 -8.45
C GLY A 98 -8.70 3.56 -6.95
N VAL A 99 -7.65 3.24 -6.21
CA VAL A 99 -7.60 3.50 -4.77
C VAL A 99 -7.29 4.98 -4.56
N THR A 100 -8.15 5.66 -3.80
CA THR A 100 -7.96 7.06 -3.40
C THR A 100 -7.72 7.22 -1.90
N GLY A 101 -7.92 6.16 -1.12
CA GLY A 101 -7.60 6.12 0.30
C GLY A 101 -7.14 4.74 0.73
N LEU A 102 -5.97 4.65 1.34
CA LEU A 102 -5.38 3.41 1.83
C LEU A 102 -4.81 3.63 3.22
N GLU A 103 -5.07 2.72 4.12
CA GLU A 103 -4.43 2.70 5.44
C GLU A 103 -3.56 1.47 5.55
N LEU A 104 -2.33 1.64 6.01
CA LEU A 104 -1.39 0.56 6.24
C LEU A 104 -1.07 0.50 7.72
N THR A 105 -1.17 -0.69 8.30
CA THR A 105 -0.75 -0.96 9.67
C THR A 105 0.30 -2.05 9.65
N LEU A 106 1.38 -1.88 10.41
CA LEU A 106 2.39 -2.94 10.53
C LEU A 106 1.70 -4.19 11.09
N ALA A 107 1.71 -5.27 10.33
CA ALA A 107 1.20 -6.53 10.82
C ALA A 107 2.29 -7.12 11.72
N PRO A 108 1.95 -7.58 12.95
CA PRO A 108 2.87 -8.42 13.68
C PRO A 108 3.21 -9.60 12.76
N SER A 109 4.50 -9.91 12.63
CA SER A 109 4.94 -11.09 11.90
C SER A 109 4.12 -12.25 12.45
N SER A 110 3.24 -12.81 11.62
CA SER A 110 2.41 -13.93 12.02
C SER A 110 3.32 -15.09 12.37
N SER A 111 3.72 -15.15 13.64
CA SER A 111 3.98 -16.38 14.33
C SER A 111 2.67 -17.14 14.27
N SER A 112 2.51 -17.91 13.20
CA SER A 112 1.60 -19.04 13.24
C SER A 112 1.95 -19.80 14.52
N PRO A 113 1.04 -19.91 15.51
CA PRO A 113 1.30 -20.83 16.61
C PRO A 113 1.50 -22.21 15.97
N PRO A 114 2.54 -22.97 16.35
CA PRO A 114 2.73 -24.32 15.82
C PRO A 114 1.44 -25.10 16.04
N PRO A 115 1.01 -25.98 15.09
CA PRO A 115 -0.15 -26.81 15.31
C PRO A 115 0.10 -27.56 16.62
N ARG A 116 -0.73 -27.28 17.62
CA ARG A 116 -0.65 -27.93 18.93
C ARG A 116 -1.05 -29.38 18.69
N GLY A 117 -0.07 -30.21 18.36
CA GLY A 117 -0.21 -31.64 18.18
C GLY A 117 -0.74 -32.21 19.48
N ARG A 118 -2.05 -32.48 19.49
CA ARG A 118 -2.72 -33.19 20.57
C ARG A 118 -2.36 -34.67 20.37
N ARG A 119 -1.42 -35.16 21.18
CA ARG A 119 -1.28 -36.59 21.46
C ARG A 119 -2.26 -36.95 22.56
#